data_AF-A0A7W1XV25-F1
#
_entry.id   AF-A0A7W1XV25-F1
#
_cell.length_a   1.000
_cell.length_b   1.000
_cell.length_c   1.000
_cell.angle_alpha   90.00
_cell.angle_beta   90.00
_cell.angle_gamma   90.00
#
_symmetry.space_group_name_H-M   'P 1'
#
loop_
_entity.id
_entity.type
_entity.pdbx_description
1 polymer ?
#
loop_
_entity_poly.entity_id
_entity_poly.type
_entity_poly.pdbx_seq_one_letter_code
_entity_poly.pdbx_strand_id
1 'polypeptide(L)'
;MEEKEIRINTTDPDSGHMVREGKPEGFFYLDHRTVDGKYNFITDVFVTPGNAHDSIPYLKRLNRQIHRFDFLVEEVALDAGYLTMPVCQELMKQNIFAVTAHRRFRPKKVFFINGNLNTLPEQDIYLCPARYELRYSTTNRTGYREYKSNPNVCQNCLFLSRCTHSNTFQ
;
A
#
# COMPACT_ATOMS: atom_id res chain seq x y z
N MET A 1 -11.63 9.60 -15.13
CA MET A 1 -10.57 10.19 -14.29
C MET A 1 -11.28 11.01 -13.24
N GLU A 2 -11.18 10.64 -11.96
CA GLU A 2 -11.64 11.54 -10.89
C GLU A 2 -10.64 12.69 -10.79
N GLU A 3 -11.13 13.92 -10.94
CA GLU A 3 -10.34 15.12 -10.68
C GLU A 3 -10.17 15.25 -9.17
N LYS A 4 -8.93 15.12 -8.72
CA LYS A 4 -8.59 15.29 -7.31
C LYS A 4 -8.30 16.76 -7.06
N GLU A 5 -9.10 17.41 -6.23
CA GLU A 5 -8.79 18.76 -5.77
C GLU A 5 -7.48 18.74 -4.95
N ILE A 6 -6.53 19.59 -5.32
CA ILE A 6 -5.23 19.72 -4.65
C ILE A 6 -5.12 21.14 -4.11
N ARG A 7 -4.82 21.28 -2.82
CA ARG A 7 -4.46 22.58 -2.23
C ARG A 7 -3.07 22.98 -2.73
N ILE A 8 -2.97 24.16 -3.32
CA ILE A 8 -1.72 24.74 -3.84
C ILE A 8 -1.38 25.98 -3.02
N ASN A 9 -0.11 26.13 -2.68
CA ASN A 9 0.40 27.32 -2.01
C ASN A 9 0.64 28.43 -3.04
N THR A 10 0.09 29.61 -2.81
CA THR A 10 0.21 30.76 -3.72
C THR A 10 1.57 31.44 -3.67
N THR A 11 2.35 31.24 -2.59
CA THR A 11 3.71 31.78 -2.45
C THR A 11 4.77 30.82 -2.99
N ASP A 12 4.60 29.51 -2.76
CA ASP A 12 5.52 28.46 -3.21
C ASP A 12 4.76 27.27 -3.81
N PRO A 13 4.46 27.30 -5.13
CA PRO A 13 3.68 26.27 -5.80
C PRO A 13 4.31 24.87 -5.82
N ASP A 14 5.62 24.76 -5.56
CA ASP A 14 6.34 23.48 -5.56
C ASP A 14 6.17 22.73 -4.22
N SER A 15 5.67 23.40 -3.18
CA SER A 15 5.38 22.80 -1.89
C SER A 15 4.10 21.95 -1.91
N GLY A 16 4.08 20.86 -1.13
CA GLY A 16 2.92 19.96 -1.07
C GLY A 16 2.15 20.09 0.23
N HIS A 17 0.82 20.24 0.13
CA HIS A 17 -0.06 20.27 1.30
C HIS A 17 -0.14 18.88 1.98
N MET A 18 0.19 18.81 3.26
CA MET A 18 0.25 17.55 3.99
C MET A 18 -0.42 17.65 5.37
N VAL A 19 -1.18 16.62 5.72
CA VAL A 19 -1.78 16.42 7.04
C VAL A 19 -1.26 15.09 7.59
N ARG A 20 -0.57 15.13 8.74
CA ARG A 20 -0.08 13.93 9.43
C ARG A 20 -0.50 13.98 10.89
N GLU A 21 -0.97 12.85 11.41
CA GLU A 21 -1.35 12.71 12.82
C GLU A 21 -0.15 13.06 13.72
N GLY A 22 -0.36 13.98 14.66
CA GLY A 22 0.70 14.46 15.58
C GLY A 22 1.71 15.44 14.98
N LYS A 23 1.52 15.92 13.75
CA LYS A 23 2.36 16.95 13.13
C LYS A 23 1.52 18.15 12.66
N PRO A 24 2.13 19.35 12.51
CA PRO A 24 1.42 20.52 11.97
C PRO A 24 0.87 20.23 10.57
N GLU A 25 -0.36 20.68 10.32
CA GLU A 25 -0.91 20.79 8.96
C GLU A 25 -0.27 21.98 8.25
N GLY A 26 0.06 21.82 6.97
CA GLY A 26 0.69 22.88 6.19
C GLY A 26 1.29 22.40 4.87
N PHE A 27 2.08 23.28 4.27
CA PHE A 27 2.84 23.02 3.05
C PHE A 27 4.28 22.66 3.38
N PHE A 28 4.75 21.55 2.83
CA PHE A 28 6.06 21.00 3.16
C PHE A 28 6.77 20.44 1.93
N TYR A 29 8.05 20.11 2.16
CA TYR A 29 8.85 19.25 1.31
C TYR A 29 9.23 17.99 2.08
N LEU A 30 9.39 16.88 1.38
CA LEU A 30 9.92 15.63 1.91
C LEU A 30 11.35 15.44 1.41
N ASP A 31 12.26 15.18 2.34
CA ASP A 31 13.61 14.70 2.06
C ASP A 31 13.60 13.17 2.05
N HIS A 32 13.79 12.58 0.86
CA HIS A 32 14.03 11.15 0.68
C HIS A 32 15.53 10.89 0.70
N ARG A 33 16.01 10.29 1.78
CA ARG A 33 17.43 10.07 2.03
C ARG A 33 17.78 8.58 2.01
N THR A 34 18.89 8.26 1.37
CA THR A 34 19.54 6.95 1.52
C THR A 34 20.85 7.12 2.28
N VAL A 35 21.13 6.20 3.18
CA VAL A 35 22.38 6.13 3.93
C VAL A 35 23.01 4.75 3.79
N ASP A 36 24.34 4.70 3.83
CA ASP A 36 25.09 3.47 4.00
C ASP A 36 24.83 2.88 5.39
N GLY A 37 24.57 1.57 5.46
CA GLY A 37 24.25 0.88 6.70
C GLY A 37 25.43 0.72 7.66
N LYS A 38 26.68 0.79 7.17
CA LYS A 38 27.87 0.53 8.00
C LYS A 38 28.40 1.76 8.70
N TYR A 39 28.50 2.88 7.98
CA TYR A 39 29.15 4.11 8.43
C TYR A 39 28.20 5.32 8.42
N ASN A 40 26.94 5.15 8.04
CA ASN A 40 25.93 6.20 7.98
C ASN A 40 26.27 7.36 7.03
N PHE A 41 27.04 7.09 5.97
CA PHE A 41 27.25 8.09 4.93
C PHE A 41 25.98 8.30 4.12
N ILE A 42 25.64 9.56 3.85
CA ILE A 42 24.53 9.90 2.98
C ILE A 42 24.95 9.62 1.53
N THR A 43 24.30 8.63 0.91
CA THR A 43 24.59 8.22 -0.47
C THR A 43 23.62 8.85 -1.48
N ASP A 44 22.44 9.29 -1.01
CA ASP A 44 21.47 9.99 -1.84
C ASP A 44 20.54 10.90 -1.05
N VAL A 45 20.16 12.01 -1.68
CA VAL A 45 19.15 12.97 -1.21
C VAL A 45 18.26 13.32 -2.39
N PHE A 46 16.95 13.26 -2.17
CA PHE A 46 15.97 13.65 -3.18
C PHE A 46 14.78 14.33 -2.54
N VAL A 47 14.46 15.54 -3.01
CA VAL A 47 13.39 16.35 -2.44
C VAL A 47 12.13 16.24 -3.29
N THR A 48 10.97 16.06 -2.65
CA THR A 48 9.66 16.09 -3.31
C THR A 48 8.70 17.02 -2.57
N PRO A 49 7.58 17.43 -3.21
CA PRO A 49 6.49 18.07 -2.50
C PRO A 49 5.96 17.19 -1.35
N GLY A 50 5.46 17.83 -0.30
CA GLY A 50 4.94 17.21 0.94
C GLY A 50 3.82 16.19 0.76
N ASN A 51 3.08 16.28 -0.35
CA ASN A 51 1.97 15.41 -0.69
C ASN A 51 2.38 14.19 -1.55
N ALA A 52 3.65 14.06 -1.92
CA ALA A 52 4.17 12.88 -2.59
C ALA A 52 4.30 11.70 -1.62
N HIS A 53 3.91 10.50 -2.05
CA HIS A 53 4.05 9.30 -1.23
C HIS A 53 5.49 8.77 -1.30
N ASP A 54 6.07 8.38 -0.15
CA ASP A 54 7.49 8.02 -0.03
C ASP A 54 7.92 6.86 -0.93
N SER A 55 7.03 5.91 -1.19
CA SER A 55 7.30 4.77 -2.09
C SER A 55 7.46 5.16 -3.56
N ILE A 56 6.95 6.31 -3.99
CA ILE A 56 6.95 6.73 -5.41
C ILE A 56 8.36 6.95 -5.94
N PRO A 57 9.22 7.79 -5.31
CA PRO A 57 10.55 8.02 -5.82
C PRO A 57 11.52 6.86 -5.59
N TYR A 58 11.24 5.98 -4.62
CA TYR A 58 12.20 5.02 -4.07
C TYR A 58 12.98 4.20 -5.13
N LEU A 59 12.29 3.43 -5.98
CA LEU A 59 12.94 2.55 -6.96
C LEU A 59 13.82 3.34 -7.95
N LYS A 60 13.36 4.53 -8.35
CA LYS A 60 14.14 5.42 -9.22
C LYS A 60 15.40 5.91 -8.50
N ARG A 61 15.34 6.17 -7.20
CA ARG A 61 16.50 6.59 -6.40
C ARG A 61 17.48 5.45 -6.17
N LEU A 62 16.99 4.25 -5.90
CA LEU A 62 17.81 3.04 -5.79
C LEU A 62 18.60 2.79 -7.09
N ASN A 63 17.91 2.70 -8.21
CA ASN A 63 18.54 2.46 -9.51
C ASN A 63 19.53 3.57 -9.88
N ARG A 64 19.22 4.84 -9.57
CA ARG A 64 20.17 5.94 -9.77
C ARG A 64 21.47 5.73 -9.00
N GLN A 65 21.41 5.30 -7.73
CA GLN A 65 22.61 5.07 -6.92
C GLN A 65 23.45 3.92 -7.47
N ILE A 66 22.79 2.81 -7.80
CA ILE A 66 23.44 1.64 -8.41
C ILE A 66 24.18 2.06 -9.69
N HIS A 67 23.52 2.78 -10.59
CA HIS A 67 24.13 3.19 -11.87
C HIS A 67 25.15 4.32 -11.75
N ARG A 68 25.02 5.22 -10.77
CA ARG A 68 25.91 6.38 -10.64
C ARG A 68 27.23 6.03 -9.95
N PHE A 69 27.18 5.12 -8.99
CA PHE A 69 28.31 4.79 -8.13
C PHE A 69 28.77 3.35 -8.29
N ASP A 70 28.17 2.60 -9.20
CA ASP A 70 28.43 1.17 -9.43
C ASP A 70 28.33 0.35 -8.14
N PHE A 71 27.36 0.70 -7.29
CA PHE A 71 27.14 0.01 -6.03
C PHE A 71 26.61 -1.40 -6.26
N LEU A 72 27.29 -2.38 -5.66
CA LEU A 72 26.76 -3.71 -5.40
C LEU A 72 25.85 -3.65 -4.18
N VAL A 73 24.56 -3.43 -4.43
CA VAL A 73 23.55 -3.38 -3.38
C VAL A 73 23.05 -4.80 -3.11
N GLU A 74 23.43 -5.35 -1.96
CA GLU A 74 23.00 -6.69 -1.52
C GLU A 74 21.74 -6.61 -0.67
N GLU A 75 21.64 -5.59 0.18
CA GLU A 75 20.55 -5.44 1.13
C GLU A 75 20.06 -3.99 1.28
N VAL A 76 18.78 -3.85 1.62
CA VAL A 76 18.13 -2.57 1.92
C VAL A 76 17.26 -2.68 3.16
N ALA A 77 17.32 -1.66 4.02
CA ALA A 77 16.42 -1.49 5.16
C ALA A 77 15.44 -0.33 4.87
N LEU A 78 14.14 -0.59 5.00
CA LEU A 78 13.09 0.33 4.56
C LEU A 78 12.03 0.56 5.64
N ASP A 79 11.54 1.80 5.71
CA ASP A 79 10.41 2.15 6.55
C ASP A 79 9.09 1.54 6.04
N ALA A 80 8.10 1.54 6.93
CA ALA A 80 6.77 1.01 6.68
C ALA A 80 6.01 1.70 5.53
N GLY A 81 6.41 2.92 5.15
CA GLY A 81 5.87 3.65 3.99
C GLY A 81 6.30 3.08 2.64
N TYR A 82 7.40 2.32 2.59
CA TYR A 82 7.92 1.73 1.37
C TYR A 82 7.38 0.32 1.09
N LEU A 83 6.66 -0.28 2.06
CA LEU A 83 6.04 -1.60 1.93
C LEU A 83 4.89 -1.55 0.92
N THR A 84 5.22 -1.71 -0.35
CA THR A 84 4.27 -1.73 -1.47
C THR A 84 4.61 -2.88 -2.41
N MET A 85 3.58 -3.47 -3.05
CA MET A 85 3.78 -4.60 -3.97
C MET A 85 4.78 -4.29 -5.10
N PRO A 86 4.74 -3.11 -5.76
CA PRO A 86 5.71 -2.79 -6.81
C PRO A 86 7.15 -2.74 -6.30
N VAL A 87 7.38 -2.19 -5.12
CA VAL A 87 8.71 -2.13 -4.50
C VAL A 87 9.22 -3.54 -4.19
N CYS A 88 8.39 -4.37 -3.54
CA CYS A 88 8.77 -5.74 -3.21
C CYS A 88 9.11 -6.56 -4.47
N GLN A 89 8.29 -6.46 -5.52
CA GLN A 89 8.53 -7.17 -6.77
C GLN A 89 9.83 -6.75 -7.45
N GLU A 90 10.15 -5.46 -7.46
CA GLU A 90 11.36 -4.96 -8.10
C GLU A 90 12.62 -5.37 -7.33
N LEU A 91 12.62 -5.26 -6.00
CA LEU A 91 13.74 -5.72 -5.16
C LEU A 91 14.01 -7.22 -5.34
N MET A 92 12.95 -8.04 -5.41
CA MET A 92 13.08 -9.47 -5.69
C MET A 92 13.68 -9.74 -7.07
N LYS A 93 13.25 -9.01 -8.11
CA LYS A 93 13.81 -9.17 -9.47
C LYS A 93 15.29 -8.82 -9.54
N GLN A 94 15.71 -7.81 -8.79
CA GLN A 94 17.11 -7.39 -8.71
C GLN A 94 17.94 -8.25 -7.75
N ASN A 95 17.33 -9.26 -7.11
CA ASN A 95 17.96 -10.13 -6.11
C ASN A 95 18.55 -9.35 -4.92
N ILE A 96 17.85 -8.29 -4.48
CA ILE A 96 18.22 -7.45 -3.33
C ILE A 96 17.42 -7.92 -2.11
N PHE A 97 18.12 -8.22 -1.02
CA PHE A 97 17.49 -8.61 0.24
C PHE A 97 16.87 -7.39 0.93
N ALA A 98 15.55 -7.43 1.20
CA ALA A 98 14.83 -6.28 1.74
C ALA A 98 14.28 -6.55 3.14
N VAL A 99 14.65 -5.69 4.09
CA VAL A 99 14.05 -5.65 5.43
C VAL A 99 13.15 -4.42 5.52
N THR A 100 11.84 -4.62 5.42
CA THR A 100 10.87 -3.53 5.47
C THR A 100 10.04 -3.58 6.75
N ALA A 101 9.93 -2.46 7.47
CA ALA A 101 9.10 -2.39 8.65
C ALA A 101 7.62 -2.68 8.31
N HIS A 102 6.96 -3.51 9.10
CA HIS A 102 5.57 -3.89 8.86
C HIS A 102 4.61 -2.81 9.37
N ARG A 103 3.76 -2.25 8.48
CA ARG A 103 2.64 -1.40 8.90
C ARG A 103 1.41 -2.26 9.22
N ARG A 104 0.89 -2.19 10.44
CA ARG A 104 -0.48 -2.71 10.70
C ARG A 104 -1.48 -1.80 10.01
N PHE A 105 -2.04 -2.25 8.89
CA PHE A 105 -3.21 -1.61 8.30
C PHE A 105 -4.34 -1.69 9.32
N ARG A 106 -4.79 -0.53 9.82
CA ARG A 106 -6.07 -0.48 10.54
C ARG A 106 -7.15 -0.64 9.47
N PRO A 107 -7.91 -1.76 9.45
CA PRO A 107 -9.04 -1.87 8.55
C PRO A 107 -9.95 -0.66 8.79
N LYS A 108 -10.55 -0.11 7.72
CA LYS A 108 -11.64 0.86 7.90
C LYS A 108 -12.64 0.22 8.88
N LYS A 109 -13.02 0.95 9.92
CA LYS A 109 -13.75 0.50 11.13
C LYS A 109 -15.03 -0.34 10.91
N VAL A 110 -15.44 -0.62 9.68
CA VAL A 110 -16.81 -0.98 9.32
C VAL A 110 -16.93 -2.36 8.68
N PHE A 111 -15.83 -3.03 8.32
CA PHE A 111 -15.92 -4.34 7.67
C PHE A 111 -15.38 -5.47 8.55
N PHE A 112 -16.06 -6.62 8.49
CA PHE A 112 -15.50 -7.86 9.01
C PHE A 112 -14.10 -8.05 8.44
N ILE A 113 -13.11 -8.10 9.33
CA ILE A 113 -11.73 -8.42 8.98
C ILE A 113 -11.75 -9.85 8.42
N ASN A 114 -10.91 -10.14 7.41
CA ASN A 114 -10.73 -11.47 6.82
C ASN A 114 -10.58 -12.61 7.86
N GLY A 115 -10.15 -12.30 9.09
CA GLY A 115 -10.09 -13.26 10.21
C GLY A 115 -11.45 -13.77 10.72
N ASN A 116 -12.58 -13.27 10.23
CA ASN A 116 -13.91 -13.82 10.51
C ASN A 116 -14.44 -14.71 9.38
N LEU A 117 -13.63 -14.97 8.35
CA LEU A 117 -13.97 -15.89 7.28
C LEU A 117 -13.33 -17.25 7.57
N ASN A 118 -14.15 -18.29 7.70
CA ASN A 118 -13.65 -19.65 7.78
C ASN A 118 -13.35 -20.14 6.37
N THR A 119 -12.18 -20.75 6.15
CA THR A 119 -11.82 -21.34 4.85
C THR A 119 -12.16 -22.82 4.83
N LEU A 120 -12.65 -23.30 3.70
CA LEU A 120 -12.72 -24.72 3.35
C LEU A 120 -11.66 -24.97 2.27
N PRO A 121 -10.42 -25.35 2.65
CA PRO A 121 -9.28 -25.40 1.73
C PRO A 121 -9.47 -26.38 0.58
N GLU A 122 -10.13 -27.51 0.86
CA GLU A 122 -10.39 -28.57 -0.13
C GLU A 122 -11.27 -28.12 -1.30
N GLN A 123 -12.08 -27.07 -1.10
CA GLN A 123 -13.07 -26.61 -2.07
C GLN A 123 -12.76 -25.21 -2.61
N ASP A 124 -11.69 -24.55 -2.14
CA ASP A 124 -11.37 -23.15 -2.42
C ASP A 124 -12.58 -22.22 -2.18
N ILE A 125 -13.26 -22.42 -1.03
CA ILE A 125 -14.44 -21.64 -0.61
C ILE A 125 -14.11 -20.89 0.68
N TYR A 126 -14.56 -19.64 0.75
CA TYR A 126 -14.60 -18.87 2.01
C TYR A 126 -16.02 -18.85 2.54
N LEU A 127 -16.20 -19.01 3.85
CA LEU A 127 -17.49 -18.88 4.53
C LEU A 127 -17.57 -17.50 5.18
N CYS A 128 -18.65 -16.78 4.90
CA CYS A 128 -18.92 -15.50 5.55
C CYS A 128 -19.31 -15.69 7.04
N PRO A 129 -19.35 -14.61 7.85
CA PRO A 129 -19.77 -14.70 9.26
C PRO A 129 -21.20 -15.24 9.46
N ALA A 130 -22.07 -15.10 8.45
CA ALA A 130 -23.40 -15.69 8.42
C ALA A 130 -23.43 -17.15 7.89
N ARG A 131 -22.25 -17.75 7.65
CA ARG A 131 -22.03 -19.12 7.14
C ARG A 131 -22.51 -19.37 5.69
N TYR A 132 -22.58 -18.33 4.86
CA TYR A 132 -22.80 -18.48 3.42
C TYR A 132 -21.47 -18.58 2.67
N GLU A 133 -21.47 -19.35 1.58
CA GLU A 133 -20.31 -19.60 0.75
C GLU A 133 -19.98 -18.41 -0.17
N LEU A 134 -18.70 -18.07 -0.22
CA LEU A 134 -18.07 -17.16 -1.16
C LEU A 134 -17.23 -18.00 -2.11
N ARG A 135 -17.63 -18.03 -3.38
CA ARG A 135 -17.01 -18.88 -4.41
C ARG A 135 -16.04 -18.08 -5.23
N TYR A 136 -14.96 -18.75 -5.66
CA TYR A 136 -14.00 -18.18 -6.59
C TYR A 136 -14.71 -17.72 -7.87
N SER A 137 -14.42 -16.50 -8.29
CA SER A 137 -14.93 -15.89 -9.53
C SER A 137 -13.83 -15.85 -10.57
N THR A 138 -12.79 -15.06 -10.31
CA THR A 138 -11.74 -14.74 -11.28
C THR A 138 -10.46 -14.34 -10.58
N THR A 139 -9.33 -14.43 -11.26
CA THR A 139 -8.06 -13.82 -10.81
C THR A 139 -7.85 -12.54 -11.60
N ASN A 140 -7.61 -11.42 -10.91
CA ASN A 140 -7.47 -10.13 -11.56
C ASN A 140 -6.09 -9.95 -12.20
N ARG A 141 -5.93 -8.88 -13.00
CA ARG A 141 -4.66 -8.55 -13.70
C ARG A 141 -3.46 -8.35 -12.77
N THR A 142 -3.70 -8.11 -11.49
CA THR A 142 -2.68 -7.95 -10.45
C THR A 142 -2.38 -9.24 -9.67
N GLY A 143 -3.00 -10.36 -10.06
CA GLY A 143 -2.74 -11.69 -9.50
C GLY A 143 -3.56 -12.06 -8.25
N TYR A 144 -4.51 -11.22 -7.82
CA TYR A 144 -5.36 -11.54 -6.68
C TYR A 144 -6.58 -12.35 -7.12
N ARG A 145 -6.90 -13.41 -6.36
CA ARG A 145 -8.12 -14.21 -6.52
C ARG A 145 -9.31 -13.47 -5.94
N GLU A 146 -10.38 -13.36 -6.70
CA GLU A 146 -11.63 -12.71 -6.31
C GLU A 146 -12.68 -13.77 -5.99
N TYR A 147 -13.37 -13.59 -4.86
CA TYR A 147 -14.46 -14.45 -4.41
C TYR A 147 -15.72 -13.60 -4.30
N LYS A 148 -16.86 -14.14 -4.72
CA LYS A 148 -18.13 -13.40 -4.75
C LYS A 148 -19.20 -14.05 -3.89
N SER A 149 -19.99 -13.22 -3.23
CA SER A 149 -21.23 -13.61 -2.55
C SER A 149 -22.41 -13.72 -3.51
N ASN A 150 -23.47 -14.41 -3.07
CA ASN A 150 -24.76 -14.41 -3.76
C ASN A 150 -25.60 -13.18 -3.33
N PRO A 151 -25.88 -12.22 -4.22
CA PRO A 151 -26.61 -10.99 -3.87
C PRO A 151 -28.00 -11.23 -3.29
N ASN A 152 -28.71 -12.26 -3.78
CA ASN A 152 -30.07 -12.59 -3.33
C ASN A 152 -30.09 -13.02 -1.86
N VAL A 153 -29.00 -13.61 -1.38
CA VAL A 153 -28.83 -13.99 0.02
C VAL A 153 -28.39 -12.78 0.85
N CYS A 154 -27.49 -11.95 0.31
CA CYS A 154 -26.94 -10.80 1.01
C CYS A 154 -27.93 -9.66 1.23
N GLN A 155 -28.91 -9.46 0.33
CA GLN A 155 -29.94 -8.42 0.47
C GLN A 155 -30.70 -8.45 1.80
N ASN A 156 -30.95 -9.66 2.32
CA ASN A 156 -31.69 -9.87 3.57
C ASN A 156 -30.76 -10.20 4.76
N CYS A 157 -29.45 -9.99 4.62
CA CYS A 157 -28.48 -10.37 5.63
C CYS A 157 -28.41 -9.34 6.78
N LEU A 158 -28.58 -9.81 8.01
CA LEU A 158 -28.48 -8.99 9.24
C LEU A 158 -27.12 -8.31 9.40
N PHE A 159 -26.07 -8.88 8.79
CA PHE A 159 -24.70 -8.37 8.88
C PHE A 159 -24.32 -7.45 7.72
N LEU A 160 -25.24 -7.16 6.78
CA LEU A 160 -24.95 -6.43 5.54
C LEU A 160 -24.30 -5.05 5.80
N SER A 161 -24.83 -4.31 6.77
CA SER A 161 -24.33 -2.98 7.18
C SER A 161 -22.88 -2.98 7.70
N ARG A 162 -22.36 -4.15 8.08
CA ARG A 162 -20.98 -4.37 8.55
C ARG A 162 -20.16 -5.28 7.62
N CYS A 163 -20.72 -5.68 6.47
CA CYS A 163 -20.14 -6.69 5.57
C CYS A 163 -19.57 -6.08 4.29
N THR A 164 -20.34 -5.26 3.57
CA THR A 164 -19.91 -4.63 2.31
C THR A 164 -20.68 -3.33 2.07
N HIS A 165 -20.05 -2.36 1.42
CA HIS A 165 -20.71 -1.17 0.87
C HIS A 165 -21.00 -1.31 -0.64
N SER A 166 -20.79 -2.50 -1.20
CA SER A 166 -21.08 -2.83 -2.58
C SER A 166 -22.58 -2.75 -2.84
N ASN A 167 -22.99 -1.90 -3.78
CA ASN A 167 -24.40 -1.77 -4.21
C ASN A 167 -24.92 -3.04 -4.91
N THR A 168 -24.02 -3.92 -5.37
CA THR A 168 -24.36 -5.20 -6.00
C THR A 168 -24.34 -6.36 -5.01
N PHE A 169 -24.00 -6.12 -3.73
CA PHE A 169 -23.91 -7.14 -2.69
C PHE A 169 -22.96 -8.30 -3.05
N GLN A 170 -21.95 -7.99 -3.89
CA GLN A 170 -20.83 -8.84 -4.30
C GLN A 170 -19.53 -8.32 -3.71
#